data_AF-E1QK13-F1
#
_entry.id   AF-E1QK13-F1
#
_cell.length_a   1.000
_cell.length_b   1.000
_cell.length_c   1.000
_cell.angle_alpha   90.00
_cell.angle_beta   90.00
_cell.angle_gamma   90.00
#
_symmetry.space_group_name_H-M   'P 1'
#
loop_
_entity.id
_entity.type
_entity.pdbx_description
1 polymer ?
#
loop_
_entity_poly.entity_id
_entity_poly.type
_entity_poly.pdbx_seq_one_letter_code
_entity_poly.pdbx_strand_id
1 'polypeptide(L)' 'MSNQEQALADFMNKIQESRELLRKIGERLDDHLGVAPEEITWANAGDAGRILNDLRDIAAYLEV' A
#
# COMPACT_ATOMS: atom_id res chain seq x y z
N MET A 1 24.97 15.98 14.30
CA MET A 1 24.73 14.76 13.50
C MET A 1 25.54 14.84 12.22
N SER A 2 26.22 13.75 11.87
CA SER A 2 26.89 13.58 10.58
C SER A 2 25.87 13.45 9.43
N ASN A 3 26.33 13.61 8.19
CA ASN A 3 25.49 13.37 7.00
C ASN A 3 24.97 11.93 6.94
N GLN A 4 25.78 10.97 7.41
CA GLN A 4 25.38 9.56 7.46
C GLN A 4 24.28 9.30 8.49
N GLU A 5 24.36 9.94 9.67
CA GLU A 5 23.32 9.85 10.70
C GLU A 5 22.00 10.46 10.23
N GLN A 6 22.05 11.59 9.52
CA GLN A 6 20.86 12.22 8.93
C GLN A 6 20.23 11.35 7.84
N ALA A 7 21.05 10.79 6.95
CA ALA A 7 20.57 9.89 5.89
C ALA A 7 19.93 8.61 6.48
N LEU A 8 20.51 8.05 7.53
CA LEU A 8 19.94 6.90 8.22
C LEU A 8 18.60 7.24 8.87
N ALA A 9 18.49 8.39 9.54
CA ALA A 9 17.24 8.82 10.16
C ALA A 9 16.14 9.02 9.11
N ASP A 10 16.45 9.68 7.98
CA ASP A 10 15.49 9.87 6.88
C ASP A 10 15.06 8.53 6.27
N PHE A 11 16.00 7.64 5.99
CA PHE A 11 15.71 6.30 5.47
C PHE A 11 14.76 5.52 6.40
N MET A 12 15.03 5.50 7.70
CA MET A 12 14.18 4.81 8.68
C MET A 12 12.78 5.42 8.76
N ASN A 13 12.68 6.75 8.68
CA ASN A 13 11.39 7.44 8.62
C ASN A 13 10.59 7.03 7.37
N LYS A 14 11.23 6.94 6.20
CA LYS A 14 10.56 6.49 4.96
C LYS A 14 10.10 5.04 5.01
N ILE A 15 10.87 4.16 5.65
CA ILE A 15 10.42 2.79 5.92
C ILE A 15 9.19 2.79 6.84
N GLN A 16 9.18 3.61 7.89
CA GLN A 16 8.03 3.70 8.80
C GLN A 16 6.78 4.27 8.11
N GLU A 17 6.93 5.34 7.32
CA GLU A 17 5.84 5.89 6.49
C GLU A 17 5.28 4.85 5.52
N SER A 18 6.15 4.05 4.90
CA SER A 18 5.75 2.97 3.98
C SER A 18 4.94 1.88 4.68
N ARG A 19 5.37 1.44 5.87
CA ARG A 19 4.64 0.46 6.69
C ARG A 19 3.25 0.95 7.07
N GLU A 20 3.16 2.22 7.45
CA GLU A 20 1.89 2.85 7.81
C GLU A 20 0.93 2.92 6.61
N LEU A 21 1.45 3.20 5.41
CA LEU A 21 0.64 3.18 4.19
C LEU A 21 0.14 1.76 3.88
N LEU A 22 1.00 0.74 3.98
CA LEU A 22 0.62 -0.66 3.78
C LEU A 22 -0.46 -1.09 4.76
N ARG A 23 -0.36 -0.69 6.04
CA ARG A 23 -1.40 -0.96 7.05
C ARG A 23 -2.75 -0.37 6.63
N LYS A 24 -2.77 0.91 6.23
CA LYS A 24 -4.01 1.59 5.78
C LYS A 24 -4.61 0.95 4.54
N ILE A 25 -3.77 0.53 3.58
CA ILE A 25 -4.21 -0.20 2.39
C ILE A 25 -4.86 -1.51 2.81
N GLY A 26 -4.22 -2.28 3.69
CA GLY A 26 -4.78 -3.53 4.24
C GLY A 26 -6.15 -3.32 4.89
N GLU A 27 -6.26 -2.34 5.79
CA GLU A 27 -7.53 -1.99 6.44
C GLU A 27 -8.64 -1.65 5.43
N ARG A 28 -8.27 -0.97 4.33
CA ARG A 28 -9.23 -0.61 3.30
C ARG A 28 -9.64 -1.79 2.43
N LEU A 29 -8.72 -2.73 2.16
CA LEU A 29 -9.03 -3.97 1.45
C LEU A 29 -9.94 -4.87 2.29
N ASP A 30 -9.69 -4.97 3.59
CA ASP A 30 -10.54 -5.74 4.53
C ASP A 30 -11.96 -5.18 4.60
N ASP A 31 -12.12 -3.86 4.47
CA ASP A 31 -13.41 -3.16 4.41
C ASP A 31 -14.07 -3.20 3.02
N HIS A 32 -13.66 -4.07 2.08
CA HIS A 32 -14.18 -4.12 0.70
C HIS A 32 -14.07 -2.76 -0.02
N LEU A 33 -13.00 -2.00 0.24
CA LEU A 33 -12.84 -0.62 -0.22
C LEU A 33 -13.95 0.33 0.26
N GLY A 34 -14.65 -0.07 1.34
CA GLY A 34 -15.86 0.50 1.97
C GLY A 34 -17.06 0.58 1.05
N VAL A 35 -17.20 -0.42 0.18
CA VAL A 35 -18.43 -0.68 -0.57
C VAL A 35 -19.12 -1.86 0.12
N ALA A 36 -20.40 -1.72 0.46
CA ALA A 36 -21.14 -2.83 1.03
C ALA A 36 -21.18 -4.01 0.04
N PRO A 37 -21.08 -5.28 0.47
CA PRO A 37 -21.02 -6.42 -0.44
C PRO A 37 -22.17 -6.48 -1.47
N GLU A 38 -23.38 -6.08 -1.07
CA GLU A 38 -24.57 -6.00 -1.92
C GLU A 38 -24.55 -4.86 -2.94
N GLU A 39 -23.67 -3.87 -2.76
CA GLU A 39 -23.49 -2.72 -3.67
C GLU A 39 -22.33 -2.93 -4.66
N ILE A 40 -21.57 -4.03 -4.53
CA ILE A 40 -20.43 -4.32 -5.41
C ILE A 40 -20.90 -4.55 -6.84
N THR A 41 -20.27 -3.82 -7.76
CA THR A 41 -20.48 -3.93 -9.21
C THR A 41 -19.22 -4.39 -9.93
N TRP A 42 -19.36 -4.67 -11.23
CA TRP A 42 -18.21 -4.96 -12.10
C TRP A 42 -17.22 -3.80 -12.21
N ALA A 43 -17.66 -2.55 -12.01
CA ALA A 43 -16.76 -1.41 -11.95
C ALA A 43 -15.81 -1.53 -10.74
N ASN A 44 -16.36 -1.88 -9.57
CA ASN A 44 -15.56 -2.10 -8.37
C ASN A 44 -14.61 -3.29 -8.52
N ALA A 45 -15.03 -4.36 -9.20
CA ALA A 45 -14.15 -5.49 -9.52
C ALA A 45 -12.98 -5.05 -10.43
N GLY A 46 -13.23 -4.17 -11.40
CA GLY A 46 -12.19 -3.57 -12.23
C GLY A 46 -11.22 -2.68 -11.42
N ASP A 47 -11.73 -1.90 -10.47
CA ASP A 47 -10.92 -1.09 -9.56
C ASP A 47 -10.02 -1.97 -8.68
N ALA A 48 -10.57 -3.04 -8.11
CA ALA A 48 -9.80 -4.01 -7.33
C ALA A 48 -8.70 -4.69 -8.18
N GLY A 49 -8.99 -4.98 -9.45
CA GLY A 49 -7.99 -5.50 -10.39
C GLY A 49 -6.84 -4.53 -10.66
N ARG A 50 -7.12 -3.22 -10.75
CA ARG A 50 -6.07 -2.19 -10.88
C ARG A 50 -5.19 -2.12 -9.65
N ILE A 51 -5.78 -2.09 -8.46
CA ILE A 51 -5.05 -2.09 -7.19
C ILE A 51 -4.14 -3.32 -7.08
N LEU A 52 -4.64 -4.50 -7.46
CA LEU A 52 -3.85 -5.72 -7.46
C LEU A 52 -2.61 -5.63 -8.38
N ASN A 53 -2.74 -5.02 -9.56
CA ASN A 53 -1.61 -4.86 -10.47
C ASN A 53 -0.57 -3.89 -9.88
N ASP A 54 -0.99 -2.76 -9.31
CA ASP A 54 -0.08 -1.82 -8.67
C ASP A 54 0.69 -2.48 -7.50
N LEU A 55 0.01 -3.29 -6.69
CA LEU A 55 0.64 -4.03 -5.61
C LEU A 55 1.61 -5.11 -6.10
N ARG A 56 1.32 -5.76 -7.23
CA ARG A 56 2.24 -6.71 -7.87
C ARG A 56 3.49 -6.04 -8.39
N ASP A 57 3.36 -4.85 -8.98
CA ASP A 57 4.51 -4.08 -9.45
C ASP A 57 5.42 -3.66 -8.29
N ILE A 58 4.82 -3.25 -7.16
CA ILE A 58 5.56 -2.97 -5.92
C ILE A 58 6.25 -4.23 -5.39
N ALA A 59 5.56 -5.37 -5.34
CA ALA A 59 6.13 -6.63 -4.88
C ALA A 59 7.31 -7.07 -5.76
N ALA A 60 7.16 -6.97 -7.09
CA ALA A 60 8.22 -7.27 -8.05
C ALA A 60 9.44 -6.35 -7.87
N TYR A 61 9.23 -5.06 -7.64
CA TYR A 61 10.32 -4.11 -7.35
C TYR A 61 11.07 -4.46 -6.06
N LEU A 62 10.38 -4.97 -5.05
CA LEU A 62 10.95 -5.37 -3.77
C LEU A 62 11.50 -6.81 -3.77
N GLU A 63 11.33 -7.55 -4.87
CA GLU A 63 11.67 -8.98 -4.99
C GLU A 63 11.03 -9.88 -3.92
N VAL A 64 9.76 -9.58 -3.54
CA VAL A 64 8.96 -10.34 -2.56
C VAL A 64 7.78 -11.07 -3.17
#